data_AF-A0A521XYL1-F1
#
_entry.id   AF-A0A521XYL1-F1
#
_cell.length_a   1.000
_cell.length_b   1.000
_cell.length_c   1.000
_cell.angle_alpha   90.00
_cell.angle_beta   90.00
_cell.angle_gamma   90.00
#
_symmetry.space_group_name_H-M   'P 1'
#
loop_
_entity.id
_entity.type
_entity.pdbx_description
1 polymer ?
#
loop_
_entity_poly.entity_id
_entity_poly.type
_entity_poly.pdbx_seq_one_letter_code
_entity_poly.pdbx_strand_id
1 'polypeptide(L)'
;MPSTRSDLWRPVEGLPDHPMRAIAGAVVGNGVRLRIEVGPKNKVGSDYFRITLVTDRSGAADEPVCFGLINRGPFPGFNWVEVTDFQGRFPLAGETVEVPEGIDGNIVKTLGRLVPAGGHLMMEYDSAHRAVTARALAQRVPPVATPLGGMMFAANCGTWFTDWYISEGGREGARKLQGFRAVDAEHAARRGREMLEGLEAFLGRAKDCDWDVQAACIPVAQAAITALRARLGVPDGPLPERPEDRLQARPRI
;
A
#
# COMPACT_ATOMS: atom_id res chain seq x y z
N MET A 1 8.62 10.78 18.07
CA MET A 1 8.35 11.50 16.81
C MET A 1 9.68 11.85 16.16
N PRO A 2 9.83 11.70 14.83
CA PRO A 2 11.00 12.22 14.13
C PRO A 2 11.14 13.73 14.40
N SER A 3 12.38 14.20 14.44
CA SER A 3 12.72 15.57 14.85
C SER A 3 11.95 16.62 14.05
N THR A 4 11.26 17.52 14.74
CA THR A 4 10.55 18.69 14.18
C THR A 4 11.49 19.82 13.75
N ARG A 5 12.80 19.64 13.91
CA ARG A 5 13.85 20.57 13.48
C ARG A 5 13.84 20.77 11.97
N SER A 6 13.32 21.90 11.51
CA SER A 6 13.18 22.24 10.10
C SER A 6 14.52 22.29 9.35
N ASP A 7 15.63 22.57 10.04
CA ASP A 7 16.98 22.63 9.46
C ASP A 7 17.51 21.27 8.96
N LEU A 8 16.92 20.16 9.40
CA LEU A 8 17.30 18.81 8.98
C LEU A 8 16.57 18.33 7.72
N TRP A 9 15.56 19.07 7.26
CA TRP A 9 14.72 18.72 6.14
C TRP A 9 15.06 19.59 4.93
N ARG A 10 15.26 18.96 3.77
CA ARG A 10 15.63 19.65 2.54
C ARG A 10 14.64 19.31 1.43
N PRO A 11 14.18 20.29 0.63
CA PRO A 11 13.39 20.02 -0.57
C PRO A 11 14.12 19.03 -1.49
N VAL A 12 13.41 18.01 -1.96
CA VAL A 12 14.00 16.96 -2.80
C VAL A 12 14.50 17.50 -4.14
N GLU A 13 13.97 18.63 -4.60
CA GLU A 13 14.38 19.33 -5.82
C GLU A 13 15.87 19.74 -5.78
N GLY A 14 16.42 19.98 -4.58
CA GLY A 14 17.84 20.25 -4.36
C GLY A 14 18.74 19.02 -4.30
N LEU A 15 18.18 17.81 -4.46
CA LEU A 15 18.88 16.53 -4.34
C LEU A 15 18.75 15.74 -5.65
N PRO A 16 19.58 16.03 -6.68
CA PRO A 16 19.32 15.61 -8.06
C PRO A 16 19.26 14.09 -8.26
N ASP A 17 20.05 13.33 -7.49
CA ASP A 17 20.17 11.88 -7.59
C ASP A 17 19.28 11.13 -6.59
N HIS A 18 18.48 11.84 -5.79
CA HIS A 18 17.67 11.21 -4.76
C HIS A 18 16.43 10.53 -5.35
N PRO A 19 16.12 9.26 -4.99
CA PRO A 19 15.02 8.49 -5.60
C PRO A 19 13.65 9.16 -5.47
N MET A 20 13.40 9.87 -4.36
CA MET A 20 12.13 10.58 -4.14
C MET A 20 11.88 11.70 -5.18
N ARG A 21 12.91 12.18 -5.87
CA ARG A 21 12.78 13.21 -6.92
C ARG A 21 11.89 12.73 -8.07
N ALA A 22 11.86 11.42 -8.34
CA ALA A 22 11.04 10.83 -9.39
C ALA A 22 9.53 11.03 -9.20
N ILE A 23 9.10 11.39 -7.99
CA ILE A 23 7.68 11.63 -7.65
C ILE A 23 7.43 13.05 -7.12
N ALA A 24 8.44 13.91 -7.09
CA ALA A 24 8.30 15.31 -6.67
C ALA A 24 7.35 16.06 -7.61
N GLY A 25 6.41 16.83 -7.05
CA GLY A 25 5.43 17.60 -7.83
C GLY A 25 4.34 16.75 -8.51
N ALA A 26 4.30 15.44 -8.27
CA ALA A 26 3.28 14.57 -8.84
C ALA A 26 1.87 15.04 -8.47
N VAL A 27 0.96 15.08 -9.44
CA VAL A 27 -0.46 15.41 -9.23
C VAL A 27 -1.19 14.15 -8.76
N VAL A 28 -1.86 14.25 -7.61
CA VAL A 28 -2.58 13.13 -6.97
C VAL A 28 -4.11 13.28 -7.02
N GLY A 29 -4.62 14.31 -7.71
CA GLY A 29 -6.04 14.49 -8.00
C GLY A 29 -6.49 15.92 -7.75
N ASN A 30 -7.47 16.41 -8.53
CA ASN A 30 -8.07 17.75 -8.36
C ASN A 30 -7.05 18.91 -8.24
N GLY A 31 -5.95 18.84 -8.99
CA GLY A 31 -4.88 19.85 -8.92
C GLY A 31 -3.98 19.76 -7.68
N VAL A 32 -4.20 18.80 -6.77
CA VAL A 32 -3.37 18.58 -5.59
C VAL A 32 -2.05 17.93 -6.00
N ARG A 33 -0.94 18.47 -5.52
CA ARG A 33 0.44 18.05 -5.82
C ARG A 33 1.19 17.63 -4.56
N LEU A 34 2.19 16.77 -4.75
CA LEU A 34 3.12 16.38 -3.68
C LEU A 34 4.31 17.33 -3.61
N ARG A 35 4.53 17.94 -2.45
CA ARG A 35 5.82 18.54 -2.07
C ARG A 35 6.54 17.57 -1.15
N ILE A 36 7.82 17.31 -1.43
CA ILE A 36 8.58 16.27 -0.75
C ILE A 36 9.86 16.86 -0.18
N GLU A 37 10.11 16.56 1.08
CA GLU A 37 11.38 16.89 1.74
C GLU A 37 12.05 15.62 2.24
N VAL A 38 13.37 15.62 2.18
CA VAL A 38 14.23 14.52 2.63
C VAL A 38 14.95 14.95 3.90
N GLY A 39 14.83 14.11 4.92
CA GLY A 39 15.42 14.30 6.23
C GLY A 39 16.81 13.64 6.36
N PRO A 40 17.30 13.46 7.59
CA PRO A 40 18.54 12.75 7.84
C PRO A 40 18.43 11.25 7.53
N LYS A 41 19.55 10.55 7.51
CA LYS A 41 19.57 9.08 7.46
C LYS A 41 19.30 8.50 8.85
N ASN A 42 18.60 7.36 8.90
CA ASN A 42 18.49 6.57 10.12
C ASN A 42 19.79 5.75 10.37
N LYS A 43 19.82 4.99 11.48
CA LYS A 43 20.99 4.18 11.87
C LYS A 43 21.39 3.10 10.85
N VAL A 44 20.46 2.68 9.99
CA VAL A 44 20.67 1.66 8.95
C VAL A 44 20.82 2.28 7.56
N GLY A 45 21.02 3.60 7.47
CA GLY A 45 21.32 4.32 6.23
C GLY A 45 20.10 4.69 5.36
N SER A 46 18.87 4.40 5.81
CA SER A 46 17.64 4.77 5.10
C SER A 46 17.36 6.27 5.24
N ASP A 47 16.88 6.91 4.18
CA ASP A 47 16.56 8.33 4.19
C ASP A 47 15.13 8.55 4.70
N TYR A 48 14.96 9.42 5.69
CA TYR A 48 13.61 9.90 6.05
C TYR A 48 13.05 10.76 4.93
N PHE A 49 11.74 10.68 4.69
CA PHE A 49 11.01 11.62 3.85
C PHE A 49 9.72 12.07 4.52
N ARG A 50 9.24 13.23 4.12
CA ARG A 50 7.90 13.72 4.45
C ARG A 50 7.23 14.32 3.22
N ILE A 51 5.91 14.24 3.17
CA ILE A 51 5.11 14.71 2.05
C ILE A 51 4.06 15.69 2.55
N THR A 52 4.02 16.86 1.93
CA THR A 52 2.99 17.88 2.14
C THR A 52 2.15 18.00 0.88
N LEU A 53 0.83 18.13 1.05
CA LEU A 53 -0.06 18.38 -0.08
C LEU A 53 -0.06 19.87 -0.42
N VAL A 54 0.01 20.17 -1.72
CA VAL A 54 -0.05 21.54 -2.25
C VAL A 54 -1.21 21.66 -3.19
N THR A 55 -2.02 22.71 -3.01
CA THR A 55 -3.17 23.02 -3.85
C THR A 55 -3.00 24.40 -4.48
N ASP A 56 -3.55 24.60 -5.68
CA ASP A 56 -3.46 25.90 -6.36
C ASP A 56 -4.30 26.98 -5.66
N ARG A 57 -5.38 26.60 -4.94
CA ARG A 57 -6.27 27.54 -4.23
C ARG A 57 -5.76 27.95 -2.85
N SER A 58 -5.33 26.98 -2.04
CA SER A 58 -5.05 27.19 -0.62
C SER A 58 -3.56 27.08 -0.28
N GLY A 59 -2.70 26.86 -1.29
CA GLY A 59 -1.28 26.65 -1.08
C GLY A 59 -0.97 25.29 -0.45
N ALA A 60 0.11 25.22 0.32
CA ALA A 60 0.55 24.00 0.98
C ALA A 60 -0.20 23.79 2.30
N ALA A 61 -0.46 22.53 2.64
CA ALA A 61 -0.86 22.16 3.99
C ALA A 61 0.19 22.60 5.02
N ASP A 62 -0.26 22.98 6.21
CA ASP A 62 0.63 23.48 7.27
C ASP A 62 1.52 22.37 7.82
N GLU A 63 1.04 21.12 7.76
CA GLU A 63 1.74 19.93 8.24
C GLU A 63 1.87 18.87 7.13
N PRO A 64 2.92 18.03 7.18
CA PRO A 64 3.04 16.89 6.29
C PRO A 64 1.94 15.85 6.55
N VAL A 65 1.33 15.35 5.47
CA VAL A 65 0.31 14.29 5.55
C VAL A 65 0.90 12.89 5.61
N CYS A 66 2.18 12.73 5.30
CA CYS A 66 2.84 11.45 5.28
C CYS A 66 4.30 11.59 5.72
N PHE A 67 4.72 10.66 6.58
CA PHE A 67 6.12 10.47 6.97
C PHE A 67 6.54 9.04 6.67
N GLY A 68 7.78 8.89 6.26
CA GLY A 68 8.30 7.57 5.92
C GLY A 68 9.80 7.50 5.79
N LEU A 69 10.24 6.33 5.37
CA LEU A 69 11.62 6.01 5.05
C LEU A 69 11.69 5.38 3.67
N ILE A 70 12.78 5.69 2.97
CA ILE A 70 13.14 5.00 1.73
C ILE A 70 14.52 4.39 1.89
N ASN A 71 14.66 3.16 1.40
CA ASN A 71 15.94 2.48 1.31
C ASN A 71 16.19 2.03 -0.13
N ARG A 72 17.45 2.14 -0.53
CA ARG A 72 17.98 1.68 -1.81
C ARG A 72 19.26 0.94 -1.51
N GLY A 73 19.41 -0.24 -2.11
CA GLY A 73 20.62 -1.03 -2.00
C GLY A 73 20.62 -2.21 -2.97
N PRO A 74 21.64 -3.08 -2.89
CA PRO A 74 21.74 -4.25 -3.75
C PRO A 74 20.50 -5.14 -3.58
N PHE A 75 20.09 -5.81 -4.65
CA PHE A 75 19.03 -6.81 -4.59
C PHE A 75 19.58 -8.13 -4.03
N PRO A 76 18.80 -8.94 -3.26
CA PRO A 76 17.45 -8.70 -2.75
C PRO A 76 17.42 -8.04 -1.35
N GLY A 77 16.32 -7.37 -1.00
CA GLY A 77 15.99 -6.99 0.39
C GLY A 77 16.18 -5.51 0.78
N PHE A 78 16.96 -4.74 0.04
CA PHE A 78 17.26 -3.34 0.41
C PHE A 78 16.41 -2.27 -0.31
N ASN A 79 15.49 -2.70 -1.18
CA ASN A 79 14.68 -1.78 -1.98
C ASN A 79 13.25 -1.71 -1.45
N TRP A 80 12.98 -0.70 -0.64
CA TRP A 80 11.68 -0.53 -0.02
C TRP A 80 11.34 0.92 0.28
N VAL A 81 10.04 1.17 0.37
CA VAL A 81 9.44 2.41 0.87
C VAL A 81 8.57 2.03 2.06
N GLU A 82 8.72 2.73 3.16
CA GLU A 82 7.93 2.56 4.37
C GLU A 82 7.23 3.87 4.71
N VAL A 83 5.92 3.84 4.84
CA VAL A 83 5.13 4.93 5.43
C VAL A 83 4.87 4.59 6.88
N THR A 84 5.48 5.36 7.78
CA THR A 84 5.38 5.16 9.23
C THR A 84 4.23 5.92 9.86
N ASP A 85 3.75 6.96 9.17
CA ASP A 85 2.62 7.77 9.60
C ASP A 85 1.89 8.36 8.39
N PHE A 86 0.57 8.34 8.42
CA PHE A 86 -0.29 8.94 7.41
C PHE A 86 -1.49 9.65 8.06
N GLN A 87 -1.56 10.96 7.87
CA GLN A 87 -2.63 11.79 8.41
C GLN A 87 -3.76 11.90 7.38
N GLY A 88 -4.87 11.22 7.65
CA GLY A 88 -6.10 11.33 6.86
C GLY A 88 -6.80 12.67 7.00
N ARG A 89 -6.47 13.45 8.03
CA ARG A 89 -7.02 14.79 8.28
C ARG A 89 -5.89 15.74 8.64
N PHE A 90 -5.92 16.94 8.10
CA PHE A 90 -4.86 17.92 8.29
C PHE A 90 -5.41 19.35 8.22
N PRO A 91 -4.75 20.31 8.89
CA PRO A 91 -5.09 21.73 8.77
C PRO A 91 -4.68 22.28 7.40
N LEU A 92 -5.60 23.01 6.77
CA LEU A 92 -5.37 23.74 5.53
C LEU A 92 -6.15 25.06 5.58
N ALA A 93 -5.44 26.19 5.50
CA ALA A 93 -6.04 27.53 5.52
C ALA A 93 -6.97 27.78 6.73
N GLY A 94 -6.63 27.22 7.90
CA GLY A 94 -7.40 27.38 9.14
C GLY A 94 -8.56 26.40 9.32
N GLU A 95 -8.82 25.50 8.36
CA GLU A 95 -9.85 24.46 8.45
C GLU A 95 -9.22 23.06 8.48
N THR A 96 -9.87 22.12 9.18
CA THR A 96 -9.48 20.71 9.14
C THR A 96 -10.11 20.05 7.92
N VAL A 97 -9.28 19.55 7.00
CA VAL A 97 -9.71 18.90 5.76
C VAL A 97 -9.36 17.40 5.82
N GLU A 98 -10.23 16.57 5.25
CA GLU A 98 -9.99 15.13 5.08
C GLU A 98 -9.38 14.82 3.71
N VAL A 99 -8.40 13.92 3.65
CA VAL A 99 -7.81 13.42 2.41
C VAL A 99 -8.85 12.53 1.72
N PRO A 100 -9.35 12.90 0.53
CA PRO A 100 -10.27 12.06 -0.21
C PRO A 100 -9.63 10.72 -0.60
N GLU A 101 -10.40 9.63 -0.58
CA GLU A 101 -9.91 8.28 -0.90
C GLU A 101 -9.18 8.20 -2.26
N GLY A 102 -9.67 8.91 -3.28
CA GLY A 102 -9.02 8.99 -4.58
C GLY A 102 -7.63 9.65 -4.54
N ILE A 103 -7.44 10.65 -3.68
CA ILE A 103 -6.13 11.29 -3.47
C ILE A 103 -5.21 10.36 -2.69
N ASP A 104 -5.72 9.72 -1.63
CA ASP A 104 -4.99 8.72 -0.84
C ASP A 104 -4.47 7.58 -1.71
N GLY A 105 -5.36 6.94 -2.49
CA GLY A 105 -4.98 5.89 -3.44
C GLY A 105 -3.94 6.34 -4.46
N ASN A 106 -4.00 7.60 -4.93
CA ASN A 106 -3.00 8.16 -5.84
C ASN A 106 -1.66 8.45 -5.15
N ILE A 107 -1.64 8.80 -3.86
CA ILE A 107 -0.41 8.90 -3.07
C ILE A 107 0.24 7.52 -2.95
N VAL A 108 -0.53 6.49 -2.57
CA VAL A 108 -0.06 5.10 -2.47
C VAL A 108 0.48 4.62 -3.82
N LYS A 109 -0.26 4.88 -4.92
CA LYS A 109 0.18 4.56 -6.29
C LYS A 109 1.48 5.28 -6.66
N THR A 110 1.64 6.53 -6.25
CA THR A 110 2.83 7.33 -6.54
C THR A 110 4.05 6.79 -5.78
N LEU A 111 3.91 6.48 -4.49
CA LEU A 111 4.95 5.83 -3.69
C LEU A 111 5.33 4.45 -4.26
N GLY A 112 4.34 3.66 -4.69
CA GLY A 112 4.56 2.35 -5.29
C GLY A 112 5.46 2.38 -6.52
N ARG A 113 5.50 3.48 -7.29
CA ARG A 113 6.40 3.65 -8.46
C ARG A 113 7.88 3.64 -8.08
N LEU A 114 8.21 3.98 -6.83
CA LEU A 114 9.58 3.95 -6.34
C LEU A 114 10.04 2.52 -6.05
N VAL A 115 9.12 1.59 -5.80
CA VAL A 115 9.45 0.21 -5.47
C VAL A 115 9.84 -0.55 -6.74
N PRO A 116 11.08 -1.03 -6.89
CA PRO A 116 11.50 -1.82 -8.04
C PRO A 116 10.99 -3.27 -7.94
N ALA A 117 11.15 -4.05 -9.02
CA ALA A 117 10.79 -5.47 -9.03
C ALA A 117 11.44 -6.21 -7.83
N GLY A 118 10.64 -7.04 -7.15
CA GLY A 118 11.04 -7.73 -5.93
C GLY A 118 11.27 -6.87 -4.68
N GLY A 119 11.06 -5.55 -4.77
CA GLY A 119 10.98 -4.67 -3.60
C GLY A 119 9.60 -4.72 -2.92
N HIS A 120 9.43 -3.89 -1.89
CA HIS A 120 8.15 -3.81 -1.17
C HIS A 120 7.79 -2.39 -0.71
N LEU A 121 6.50 -2.16 -0.55
CA LEU A 121 5.91 -0.99 0.10
C LEU A 121 5.37 -1.42 1.46
N MET A 122 5.69 -0.69 2.52
CA MET A 122 5.07 -0.86 3.84
C MET A 122 4.24 0.36 4.17
N MET A 123 3.04 0.14 4.71
CA MET A 123 2.12 1.20 5.11
C MET A 123 1.64 0.90 6.53
N GLU A 124 1.75 1.87 7.43
CA GLU A 124 1.09 1.79 8.73
C GLU A 124 -0.44 1.67 8.56
N TYR A 125 -1.10 1.01 9.51
CA TYR A 125 -2.56 0.99 9.57
C TYR A 125 -3.13 1.16 11.00
N ASP A 126 -2.32 1.68 11.92
CA ASP A 126 -2.76 1.97 13.30
C ASP A 126 -3.53 3.27 13.46
N SER A 127 -3.41 4.18 12.48
CA SER A 127 -4.11 5.45 12.51
C SER A 127 -5.64 5.30 12.40
N ALA A 128 -6.37 6.30 12.91
CA ALA A 128 -7.82 6.36 12.79
C ALA A 128 -8.29 6.32 11.31
N HIS A 129 -7.50 6.90 10.41
CA HIS A 129 -7.72 6.88 8.96
C HIS A 129 -7.72 5.45 8.38
N ARG A 130 -7.00 4.52 9.02
CA ARG A 130 -6.84 3.13 8.59
C ARG A 130 -7.60 2.12 9.45
N ALA A 131 -8.47 2.59 10.35
CA ALA A 131 -9.16 1.73 11.32
C ALA A 131 -9.98 0.60 10.68
N VAL A 132 -10.58 0.82 9.50
CA VAL A 132 -11.32 -0.23 8.77
C VAL A 132 -10.38 -1.36 8.32
N THR A 133 -9.20 -1.01 7.78
CA THR A 133 -8.16 -2.01 7.43
C THR A 133 -7.77 -2.83 8.65
N ALA A 134 -7.52 -2.18 9.79
CA ALA A 134 -7.14 -2.85 11.03
C ALA A 134 -8.21 -3.87 11.49
N ARG A 135 -9.49 -3.49 11.47
CA ARG A 135 -10.62 -4.38 11.82
C ARG A 135 -10.77 -5.52 10.83
N ALA A 136 -10.65 -5.23 9.53
CA ALA A 136 -10.76 -6.24 8.48
C ALA A 136 -9.67 -7.32 8.60
N LEU A 137 -8.41 -6.91 8.83
CA LEU A 137 -7.30 -7.85 9.06
C LEU A 137 -7.53 -8.71 10.30
N ALA A 138 -8.04 -8.13 11.40
CA ALA A 138 -8.37 -8.88 12.62
C ALA A 138 -9.47 -9.94 12.39
N GLN A 139 -10.38 -9.70 11.44
CA GLN A 139 -11.41 -10.66 11.01
C GLN A 139 -10.94 -11.60 9.88
N ARG A 140 -9.63 -11.64 9.64
CA ARG A 140 -8.98 -12.47 8.63
C ARG A 140 -9.47 -12.19 7.21
N VAL A 141 -9.90 -10.96 6.90
CA VAL A 141 -10.12 -10.54 5.51
C VAL A 141 -8.79 -10.64 4.77
N PRO A 142 -8.74 -11.20 3.55
CA PRO A 142 -7.50 -11.22 2.76
C PRO A 142 -6.94 -9.80 2.62
N PRO A 143 -5.63 -9.56 2.82
CA PRO A 143 -5.09 -8.21 2.82
C PRO A 143 -5.45 -7.37 1.59
N VAL A 144 -5.43 -7.98 0.39
CA VAL A 144 -5.82 -7.34 -0.87
C VAL A 144 -7.28 -6.84 -0.89
N ALA A 145 -8.17 -7.43 -0.10
CA ALA A 145 -9.58 -7.02 0.02
C ALA A 145 -9.80 -5.91 1.06
N THR A 146 -8.77 -5.50 1.81
CA THR A 146 -8.86 -4.36 2.72
C THR A 146 -8.73 -3.04 1.96
N PRO A 147 -9.27 -1.91 2.46
CA PRO A 147 -9.12 -0.61 1.77
C PRO A 147 -7.66 -0.27 1.45
N LEU A 148 -6.75 -0.39 2.42
CA LEU A 148 -5.33 -0.13 2.21
C LEU A 148 -4.69 -1.14 1.26
N GLY A 149 -4.95 -2.44 1.45
CA GLY A 149 -4.36 -3.48 0.60
C GLY A 149 -4.84 -3.41 -0.85
N GLY A 150 -6.09 -2.99 -1.09
CA GLY A 150 -6.61 -2.69 -2.42
C GLY A 150 -5.84 -1.56 -3.11
N MET A 151 -5.56 -0.46 -2.38
CA MET A 151 -4.72 0.63 -2.89
C MET A 151 -3.30 0.15 -3.21
N MET A 152 -2.69 -0.66 -2.34
CA MET A 152 -1.36 -1.22 -2.55
C MET A 152 -1.31 -2.19 -3.75
N PHE A 153 -2.37 -2.99 -3.94
CA PHE A 153 -2.54 -3.85 -5.11
C PHE A 153 -2.60 -3.02 -6.41
N ALA A 154 -3.42 -1.96 -6.42
CA ALA A 154 -3.49 -1.03 -7.56
C ALA A 154 -2.17 -0.28 -7.83
N ALA A 155 -1.33 -0.13 -6.81
CA ALA A 155 0.03 0.42 -6.92
C ALA A 155 1.08 -0.58 -7.46
N ASN A 156 0.67 -1.82 -7.80
CA ASN A 156 1.53 -2.96 -8.13
C ASN A 156 2.45 -3.41 -6.98
N CYS A 157 2.09 -3.07 -5.74
CA CYS A 157 2.75 -3.50 -4.52
C CYS A 157 1.81 -4.42 -3.72
N GLY A 158 1.18 -5.38 -4.39
CA GLY A 158 0.26 -6.33 -3.78
C GLY A 158 0.30 -7.71 -4.43
N THR A 159 1.46 -8.12 -4.95
CA THR A 159 1.63 -9.51 -5.44
C THR A 159 1.63 -10.49 -4.28
N TRP A 160 2.08 -10.05 -3.12
CA TRP A 160 1.99 -10.76 -1.85
C TRP A 160 1.89 -9.75 -0.73
N PHE A 161 1.33 -10.17 0.41
CA PHE A 161 1.22 -9.35 1.59
C PHE A 161 1.76 -10.08 2.82
N THR A 162 2.43 -9.33 3.69
CA THR A 162 2.74 -9.72 5.06
C THR A 162 2.10 -8.71 5.99
N ASP A 163 1.34 -9.19 6.97
CA ASP A 163 0.78 -8.37 8.03
C ASP A 163 1.69 -8.40 9.26
N TRP A 164 2.34 -7.27 9.56
CA TRP A 164 3.18 -7.12 10.74
C TRP A 164 2.35 -6.61 11.91
N TYR A 165 1.70 -7.57 12.57
CA TYR A 165 0.99 -7.38 13.83
C TYR A 165 1.90 -7.86 14.97
N ILE A 166 2.65 -6.97 15.61
CA ILE A 166 3.45 -7.34 16.79
C ILE A 166 2.74 -6.86 18.07
N SER A 167 2.07 -7.79 18.74
CA SER A 167 1.50 -7.58 20.08
C SER A 167 2.53 -7.89 21.17
N GLU A 168 3.56 -7.04 21.32
CA GLU A 168 4.53 -7.19 22.42
C GLU A 168 4.75 -5.88 23.21
N GLY A 169 3.74 -5.47 23.98
CA GLY A 169 3.94 -4.61 25.14
C GLY A 169 4.34 -3.14 24.87
N GLY A 170 4.00 -2.60 23.70
CA GLY A 170 4.04 -1.14 23.44
C GLY A 170 5.44 -0.53 23.21
N ARG A 171 6.47 -1.35 23.04
CA ARG A 171 7.84 -0.89 22.70
C ARG A 171 8.17 -0.95 21.22
N GLU A 172 7.35 -1.61 20.42
CA GLU A 172 7.58 -1.79 18.98
C GLU A 172 6.65 -0.90 18.14
N GLY A 173 7.14 -0.53 16.95
CA GLY A 173 6.49 0.46 16.09
C GLY A 173 5.09 0.07 15.64
N ALA A 174 4.38 1.02 15.02
CA ALA A 174 3.03 0.83 14.52
C ALA A 174 2.89 -0.44 13.65
N ARG A 175 1.70 -1.06 13.69
CA ARG A 175 1.30 -2.16 12.82
C ARG A 175 1.43 -1.76 11.36
N LYS A 176 1.96 -2.66 10.54
CA LYS A 176 2.28 -2.38 9.13
C LYS A 176 1.78 -3.47 8.22
N LEU A 177 1.19 -3.05 7.11
CA LEU A 177 0.92 -3.93 6.00
C LEU A 177 2.07 -3.80 4.98
N GLN A 178 2.78 -4.89 4.74
CA GLN A 178 3.85 -4.95 3.75
C GLN A 178 3.35 -5.62 2.49
N GLY A 179 3.40 -4.91 1.36
CA GLY A 179 2.98 -5.39 0.05
C GLY A 179 4.16 -5.47 -0.92
N PHE A 180 4.34 -6.63 -1.54
CA PHE A 180 5.47 -6.92 -2.41
C PHE A 180 5.14 -6.65 -3.88
N ARG A 181 6.13 -6.13 -4.60
CA ARG A 181 6.11 -6.12 -6.07
C ARG A 181 6.64 -7.45 -6.58
N ALA A 182 6.01 -7.99 -7.63
CA ALA A 182 6.49 -9.19 -8.30
C ALA A 182 7.95 -9.03 -8.77
N VAL A 183 8.72 -10.13 -8.76
CA VAL A 183 10.09 -10.14 -9.31
C VAL A 183 10.05 -10.21 -10.84
N ASP A 184 9.07 -10.95 -11.38
CA ASP A 184 8.84 -11.16 -12.80
C ASP A 184 7.36 -11.51 -13.05
N ALA A 185 7.02 -11.76 -14.32
CA ALA A 185 5.67 -12.10 -14.76
C ALA A 185 5.19 -13.48 -14.28
N GLU A 186 6.09 -14.46 -14.14
CA GLU A 186 5.75 -15.81 -13.70
C GLU A 186 5.37 -15.82 -12.22
N HIS A 187 6.17 -15.16 -11.37
CA HIS A 187 5.86 -14.94 -9.97
C HIS A 187 4.53 -14.19 -9.82
N ALA A 188 4.33 -13.16 -10.64
CA ALA A 188 3.10 -12.41 -10.72
C ALA A 188 1.88 -13.30 -11.05
N ALA A 189 2.00 -14.23 -12.00
CA ALA A 189 0.91 -15.10 -12.41
C ALA A 189 0.61 -16.19 -11.37
N ARG A 190 1.65 -16.78 -10.77
CA ARG A 190 1.51 -17.79 -9.72
C ARG A 190 0.80 -17.20 -8.49
N ARG A 191 1.29 -16.09 -7.95
CA ARG A 191 0.66 -15.44 -6.79
C ARG A 191 -0.72 -14.87 -7.10
N GLY A 192 -0.94 -14.41 -8.34
CA GLY A 192 -2.25 -13.95 -8.78
C GLY A 192 -3.31 -15.04 -8.67
N ARG A 193 -2.98 -16.29 -9.03
CA ARG A 193 -3.91 -17.44 -8.89
C ARG A 193 -4.22 -17.74 -7.42
N GLU A 194 -3.20 -17.85 -6.58
CA GLU A 194 -3.36 -18.07 -5.13
C GLU A 194 -4.20 -16.95 -4.47
N MET A 195 -4.00 -15.71 -4.90
CA MET A 195 -4.78 -14.56 -4.42
C MET A 195 -6.23 -14.61 -4.86
N LEU A 196 -6.49 -15.01 -6.10
CA LEU A 196 -7.84 -15.16 -6.65
C LEU A 196 -8.63 -16.22 -5.86
N GLU A 197 -8.03 -17.38 -5.58
CA GLU A 197 -8.62 -18.41 -4.73
C GLU A 197 -8.97 -17.87 -3.33
N GLY A 198 -8.05 -17.13 -2.70
CA GLY A 198 -8.27 -16.54 -1.38
C GLY A 198 -9.38 -15.48 -1.34
N LEU A 199 -9.50 -14.69 -2.42
CA LEU A 199 -10.56 -13.69 -2.57
C LEU A 199 -11.94 -14.33 -2.77
N GLU A 200 -12.02 -15.37 -3.59
CA GLU A 200 -13.27 -16.12 -3.81
C GLU A 200 -13.73 -16.83 -2.53
N ALA A 201 -12.80 -17.47 -1.82
CA ALA A 201 -13.08 -18.07 -0.51
C ALA A 201 -13.56 -17.03 0.50
N PHE A 202 -12.99 -15.82 0.49
CA PHE A 202 -13.46 -14.72 1.33
C PHE A 202 -14.89 -14.29 0.98
N LEU A 203 -15.22 -14.08 -0.30
CA LEU A 203 -16.58 -13.70 -0.69
C LEU A 203 -17.62 -14.74 -0.27
N GLY A 204 -17.27 -16.03 -0.28
CA GLY A 204 -18.15 -17.11 0.21
C GLY A 204 -18.46 -17.07 1.71
N ARG A 205 -17.61 -16.42 2.52
CA ARG A 205 -17.77 -16.27 3.97
C ARG A 205 -17.90 -14.82 4.46
N ALA A 206 -18.03 -13.85 3.55
CA ALA A 206 -18.00 -12.43 3.90
C ALA A 206 -19.12 -12.04 4.88
N LYS A 207 -20.26 -12.74 4.83
CA LYS A 207 -21.39 -12.58 5.76
C LYS A 207 -21.03 -12.80 7.23
N ASP A 208 -19.91 -13.47 7.51
CA ASP A 208 -19.44 -13.76 8.87
C ASP A 208 -18.65 -12.58 9.46
N CYS A 209 -18.33 -11.55 8.66
CA CYS A 209 -17.67 -10.33 9.11
C CYS A 209 -18.68 -9.30 9.63
N ASP A 210 -18.19 -8.30 10.36
CA ASP A 210 -19.02 -7.15 10.75
C ASP A 210 -19.52 -6.38 9.51
N TRP A 211 -20.69 -5.75 9.62
CA TRP A 211 -21.36 -5.09 8.50
C TRP A 211 -20.51 -3.99 7.85
N ASP A 212 -19.79 -3.19 8.66
CA ASP A 212 -18.93 -2.12 8.16
C ASP A 212 -17.71 -2.69 7.41
N VAL A 213 -17.14 -3.80 7.90
CA VAL A 213 -16.07 -4.52 7.21
C VAL A 213 -16.57 -5.10 5.90
N GLN A 214 -17.77 -5.70 5.87
CA GLN A 214 -18.38 -6.19 4.63
C GLN A 214 -18.54 -5.05 3.61
N ALA A 215 -19.15 -3.94 4.02
CA ALA A 215 -19.41 -2.79 3.17
C ALA A 215 -18.12 -2.22 2.55
N ALA A 216 -17.03 -2.19 3.31
CA ALA A 216 -15.75 -1.70 2.83
C ALA A 216 -14.96 -2.72 1.99
N CYS A 217 -15.01 -4.01 2.32
CA CYS A 217 -14.10 -5.01 1.75
C CYS A 217 -14.68 -5.78 0.56
N ILE A 218 -16.00 -5.98 0.48
CA ILE A 218 -16.61 -6.71 -0.64
C ILE A 218 -16.37 -6.00 -1.98
N PRO A 219 -16.59 -4.67 -2.13
CA PRO A 219 -16.33 -3.99 -3.39
C PRO A 219 -14.86 -4.05 -3.81
N VAL A 220 -13.95 -3.94 -2.84
CA VAL A 220 -12.49 -4.04 -3.08
C VAL A 220 -12.12 -5.44 -3.54
N ALA A 221 -12.66 -6.48 -2.89
CA ALA A 221 -12.45 -7.87 -3.29
C ALA A 221 -12.94 -8.13 -4.71
N GLN A 222 -14.14 -7.66 -5.07
CA GLN A 222 -14.72 -7.81 -6.40
C GLN A 222 -13.88 -7.11 -7.48
N ALA A 223 -13.41 -5.89 -7.19
CA ALA A 223 -12.51 -5.16 -8.09
C ALA A 223 -11.16 -5.89 -8.27
N ALA A 224 -10.59 -6.42 -7.18
CA ALA A 224 -9.35 -7.19 -7.24
C ALA A 224 -9.52 -8.49 -8.04
N ILE A 225 -10.62 -9.22 -7.85
CA ILE A 225 -10.95 -10.41 -8.65
C ILE A 225 -11.03 -10.06 -10.13
N THR A 226 -11.76 -9.00 -10.48
CA THR A 226 -11.91 -8.54 -11.87
C THR A 226 -10.54 -8.23 -12.50
N ALA A 227 -9.69 -7.50 -11.78
CA ALA A 227 -8.35 -7.17 -12.24
C ALA A 227 -7.44 -8.40 -12.39
N LEU A 228 -7.51 -9.35 -11.45
CA LEU A 228 -6.74 -10.59 -11.51
C LEU A 228 -7.17 -11.48 -12.67
N ARG A 229 -8.48 -11.67 -12.86
CA ARG A 229 -9.03 -12.44 -13.99
C ARG A 229 -8.57 -11.87 -15.33
N ALA A 230 -8.68 -10.55 -15.50
CA ALA A 230 -8.21 -9.86 -16.70
C ALA A 230 -6.69 -10.07 -16.92
N ARG A 231 -5.87 -9.93 -15.86
CA ARG A 231 -4.42 -10.11 -15.95
C ARG A 231 -4.00 -11.56 -16.24
N LEU A 232 -4.74 -12.54 -15.73
CA LEU A 232 -4.44 -13.96 -15.87
C LEU A 232 -5.07 -14.58 -17.13
N GLY A 233 -5.94 -13.85 -17.84
CA GLY A 233 -6.71 -14.38 -18.96
C GLY A 233 -7.72 -15.46 -18.53
N VAL A 234 -8.23 -15.38 -17.30
CA VAL A 234 -9.20 -16.32 -16.74
C VAL A 234 -10.60 -15.74 -16.93
N PRO A 235 -11.54 -16.44 -17.60
CA PRO A 235 -12.92 -15.97 -17.77
C PRO A 235 -13.67 -15.96 -16.44
N ASP A 236 -14.82 -15.28 -16.37
CA ASP A 236 -15.71 -15.34 -15.19
C ASP A 236 -16.21 -16.77 -14.91
N GLY A 237 -16.42 -17.12 -13.63
CA GLY A 237 -16.77 -18.48 -13.19
C GLY A 237 -15.67 -19.16 -12.34
N PRO A 238 -15.88 -20.39 -11.85
CA PRO A 238 -14.89 -21.08 -11.01
C PRO A 238 -13.55 -21.23 -11.73
N LEU A 239 -12.45 -21.11 -10.98
CA LEU A 239 -11.10 -21.31 -11.51
C LEU A 239 -10.98 -22.67 -12.23
N PRO A 240 -10.41 -22.71 -13.44
CA PRO A 240 -10.18 -23.99 -14.12
C PRO A 240 -9.22 -24.85 -13.29
N GLU A 241 -9.54 -26.15 -13.16
CA GLU A 241 -8.70 -27.12 -12.45
C GLU A 241 -7.24 -27.05 -12.93
N ARG A 242 -6.28 -27.10 -12.00
CA ARG A 242 -4.87 -27.05 -12.37
C ARG A 242 -4.53 -28.30 -13.20
N PRO A 243 -3.63 -28.21 -14.21
CA PRO A 243 -3.21 -29.38 -14.98
C PRO A 243 -2.69 -30.53 -14.10
N GLU A 244 -2.11 -30.21 -12.95
CA GLU A 244 -1.61 -31.15 -11.94
C GLU A 244 -2.75 -31.93 -11.24
N ASP A 245 -3.91 -31.30 -11.05
CA ASP A 245 -5.08 -31.92 -10.44
C ASP A 245 -5.73 -32.95 -11.41
N ARG A 246 -5.59 -32.75 -12.74
CA ARG A 246 -6.05 -33.72 -13.76
C ARG A 246 -5.26 -35.02 -13.81
N LEU A 247 -3.99 -35.00 -13.38
CA LEU A 247 -3.13 -36.18 -13.38
C LEU A 247 -3.47 -37.16 -12.24
N GLN A 248 -4.14 -36.69 -11.18
CA GLN A 248 -4.57 -37.54 -10.06
C GLN A 248 -5.96 -38.18 -10.27
N ALA A 249 -6.75 -37.69 -11.23
CA ALA A 249 -8.11 -38.16 -11.51
C ALA A 249 -8.18 -39.31 -12.53
N ARG A 250 -7.04 -39.84 -13.02
CA ARG A 250 -7.07 -41.03 -13.87
C ARG A 250 -7.25 -42.28 -13.00
N PRO A 251 -8.35 -43.05 -13.16
CA PRO A 251 -8.45 -44.33 -12.47
C PRO A 251 -7.26 -45.20 -12.90
N ARG A 252 -6.57 -45.77 -11.90
CA ARG A 252 -5.61 -46.85 -12.15
C ARG A 252 -6.41 -48.00 -12.77
N ILE A 253 -6.18 -48.24 -14.07
CA ILE A 253 -6.65 -49.44 -14.79
C ILE A 253 -5.82 -50.62 -14.31
#